data_AF-A0A2E6DRH9-F1
#
_entry.id   AF-A0A2E6DRH9-F1
#
_cell.length_a   1.000
_cell.length_b   1.000
_cell.length_c   1.000
_cell.angle_alpha   90.00
_cell.angle_beta   90.00
_cell.angle_gamma   90.00
#
_symmetry.space_group_name_H-M   'P 1'
#
loop_
_entity.id
_entity.type
_entity.pdbx_description
1 polymer ?
#
loop_
_entity_poly.entity_id
_entity_poly.type
_entity_poly.pdbx_seq_one_letter_code
_entity_poly.pdbx_strand_id
1 'polypeptide(L)'
;MFLWFAGTALVAMWFTFRDPAIDHRLVIFGALLPDLIGGLFGNTWVTHTLLAPIVLMSIFMLGTIGRRHRRRLVLALPIGMFWHLVFDGAWMNTQIFWWPVTGLSFAGASMSASARSFNLVLLLECLGFVVLCWAWRRMGLTSSARRRLFIRTGRLDREITDPQTKNY
;
A
#
# COMPACT_ATOMS: atom_id res chain seq x y z
N MET A 1 -10.03 5.89 -2.89
CA MET A 1 -9.18 6.99 -3.42
C MET A 1 -7.96 6.38 -4.08
N PHE A 2 -7.79 6.50 -5.39
CA PHE A 2 -6.85 5.65 -6.12
C PHE A 2 -5.43 6.22 -6.15
N LEU A 3 -5.24 7.44 -6.66
CA LEU A 3 -3.91 8.03 -6.89
C LEU A 3 -3.23 8.36 -5.56
N TRP A 4 -4.02 8.78 -4.56
CA TRP A 4 -3.52 9.05 -3.22
C TRP A 4 -2.84 7.81 -2.62
N PHE A 5 -3.54 6.67 -2.53
CA PHE A 5 -2.97 5.46 -1.93
C PHE A 5 -1.86 4.86 -2.77
N ALA A 6 -2.00 4.84 -4.10
CA ALA A 6 -0.94 4.35 -4.99
C ALA A 6 0.34 5.19 -4.86
N GLY A 7 0.22 6.52 -4.85
CA GLY A 7 1.36 7.43 -4.74
C GLY A 7 2.04 7.37 -3.39
N THR A 8 1.26 7.49 -2.32
CA THR A 8 1.80 7.49 -0.95
C THR A 8 2.39 6.14 -0.56
N ALA A 9 1.77 5.01 -0.92
CA ALA A 9 2.33 3.69 -0.67
C ALA A 9 3.65 3.46 -1.45
N LEU A 10 3.71 3.89 -2.71
CA LEU A 10 4.92 3.78 -3.53
C LEU A 10 6.07 4.59 -2.92
N VAL A 11 5.79 5.82 -2.47
CA VAL A 11 6.79 6.70 -1.84
C VAL A 11 7.20 6.21 -0.46
N ALA A 12 6.26 5.78 0.37
CA ALA A 12 6.55 5.20 1.67
C ALA A 12 7.46 3.98 1.53
N MET A 13 7.15 3.10 0.57
CA MET A 13 7.98 1.95 0.25
C MET A 13 9.41 2.34 -0.17
N TRP A 14 9.52 3.33 -1.06
CA TRP A 14 10.79 3.86 -1.52
C TRP A 14 11.65 4.40 -0.36
N PHE A 15 11.04 5.11 0.59
CA PHE A 15 11.79 5.67 1.73
C PHE A 15 12.11 4.66 2.82
N THR A 16 11.19 3.74 3.15
CA THR A 16 11.32 2.85 4.30
C THR A 16 12.17 1.62 4.02
N PHE A 17 11.96 0.95 2.89
CA PHE A 17 12.56 -0.37 2.67
C PHE A 17 13.75 -0.34 1.71
N ARG A 18 13.77 0.58 0.73
CA ARG A 18 14.82 0.69 -0.32
C ARG A 18 15.26 -0.64 -0.95
N ASP A 19 14.47 -1.71 -0.81
CA ASP A 19 14.85 -3.05 -1.24
C ASP A 19 14.39 -3.25 -2.69
N PRO A 20 15.32 -3.34 -3.66
CA PRO A 20 14.98 -3.51 -5.07
C PRO A 20 14.29 -4.85 -5.37
N ALA A 21 14.37 -5.82 -4.45
CA ALA A 21 13.78 -7.14 -4.66
C ALA A 21 12.29 -7.19 -4.27
N ILE A 22 11.75 -6.18 -3.59
CA ILE A 22 10.34 -6.12 -3.24
C ILE A 22 9.53 -5.63 -4.45
N ASP A 23 8.45 -6.34 -4.75
CA ASP A 23 7.53 -5.99 -5.83
C ASP A 23 6.65 -4.81 -5.39
N HIS A 24 6.94 -3.63 -5.94
CA HIS A 24 6.23 -2.39 -5.60
C HIS A 24 4.77 -2.41 -6.08
N ARG A 25 4.44 -3.24 -7.08
CA ARG A 25 3.08 -3.38 -7.61
C ARG A 25 2.20 -4.10 -6.59
N LEU A 26 2.74 -5.11 -5.90
CA LEU A 26 2.03 -5.81 -4.84
C LEU A 26 1.81 -4.90 -3.63
N VAL A 27 2.73 -3.98 -3.32
CA VAL A 27 2.53 -2.98 -2.27
C VAL A 27 1.39 -2.02 -2.64
N ILE A 28 1.39 -1.49 -3.87
CA ILE A 28 0.30 -0.64 -4.36
C ILE A 28 -1.03 -1.41 -4.34
N PHE A 29 -1.04 -2.66 -4.80
CA PHE A 29 -2.24 -3.50 -4.79
C PHE A 29 -2.74 -3.72 -3.36
N GLY A 30 -1.85 -4.03 -2.42
CA GLY A 30 -2.17 -4.15 -1.01
C GLY A 30 -2.72 -2.87 -0.40
N ALA A 31 -2.20 -1.71 -0.82
CA ALA A 31 -2.71 -0.42 -0.37
C ALA A 31 -4.10 -0.09 -0.94
N LEU A 32 -4.48 -0.61 -2.11
CA LEU A 32 -5.81 -0.39 -2.70
C LEU A 32 -6.84 -1.43 -2.26
N LEU A 33 -6.38 -2.55 -1.68
CA LEU A 33 -7.19 -3.70 -1.33
C LEU A 33 -8.31 -3.39 -0.31
N PRO A 34 -8.08 -2.61 0.76
CA PRO A 34 -9.14 -2.29 1.73
C PRO A 34 -10.33 -1.55 1.12
N ASP A 35 -10.07 -0.58 0.23
CA ASP A 35 -11.09 0.18 -0.50
C ASP A 35 -11.83 -0.72 -1.51
N LEU A 36 -11.11 -1.58 -2.23
CA LEU A 36 -11.70 -2.49 -3.22
C LEU A 36 -12.65 -3.50 -2.55
N ILE A 37 -12.23 -4.11 -1.44
CA ILE A 37 -13.07 -5.03 -0.66
C ILE A 37 -14.27 -4.28 -0.09
N GLY A 38 -14.07 -3.08 0.44
CA GLY A 38 -15.14 -2.25 0.97
C GLY A 38 -16.22 -1.93 -0.07
N GLY A 39 -15.83 -1.64 -1.31
CA GLY A 39 -16.76 -1.35 -2.41
C GLY A 39 -17.52 -2.57 -2.91
N LEU A 40 -16.92 -3.77 -2.90
CA LEU A 40 -17.55 -5.00 -3.37
C LEU A 40 -18.50 -5.64 -2.34
N PHE A 41 -18.13 -5.62 -1.06
CA PHE A 41 -18.85 -6.33 -0.01
C PHE A 41 -19.73 -5.42 0.86
N GLY A 42 -19.74 -4.11 0.62
CA GLY A 42 -20.55 -3.12 1.35
C GLY A 42 -20.16 -2.92 2.83
N ASN A 43 -19.28 -3.76 3.37
CA ASN A 43 -18.75 -3.66 4.73
C ASN A 43 -17.29 -3.20 4.67
N THR A 44 -17.08 -1.89 4.83
CA THR A 44 -15.76 -1.28 4.73
C THR A 44 -14.98 -1.28 6.05
N TRP A 45 -15.63 -1.44 7.21
CA TRP A 45 -14.96 -1.16 8.48
C TRP A 45 -13.93 -2.22 8.88
N VAL A 46 -14.16 -3.49 8.55
CA VAL A 46 -13.27 -4.60 8.95
C VAL A 46 -11.88 -4.44 8.33
N THR A 47 -11.80 -4.04 7.06
CA THR A 47 -10.53 -3.87 6.34
C THR A 47 -9.73 -2.65 6.80
N HIS A 48 -10.38 -1.74 7.55
CA HIS A 48 -9.78 -0.54 8.15
C HIS A 48 -9.39 -0.75 9.62
N THR A 49 -9.48 -1.98 10.13
CA THR A 49 -8.96 -2.36 11.44
C THR A 49 -7.47 -2.68 11.37
N LEU A 50 -6.74 -2.49 12.46
CA LEU A 50 -5.34 -2.95 12.57
C LEU A 50 -5.23 -4.47 12.50
N LEU A 51 -6.28 -5.20 12.92
CA LEU A 51 -6.31 -6.64 12.91
C LEU A 51 -6.26 -7.22 11.49
N ALA A 52 -6.94 -6.61 10.52
CA ALA A 52 -7.00 -7.10 9.15
C ALA A 52 -5.62 -7.34 8.49
N PRO A 53 -4.69 -6.36 8.42
CA PRO A 53 -3.36 -6.59 7.89
C PRO A 53 -2.52 -7.55 8.75
N ILE A 54 -2.71 -7.58 10.08
CA ILE A 54 -2.00 -8.53 10.96
C ILE A 54 -2.41 -9.98 10.67
N VAL A 55 -3.71 -10.23 10.52
CA VAL A 55 -4.24 -11.55 10.18
C VAL A 55 -3.77 -11.97 8.80
N LEU A 56 -3.84 -11.07 7.81
CA LEU A 56 -3.34 -11.36 6.47
C LEU A 56 -1.84 -11.68 6.47
N MET A 57 -1.05 -10.88 7.20
CA MET A 57 0.38 -11.14 7.38
C MET A 57 0.63 -12.51 8.00
N SER A 58 -0.13 -12.86 9.04
CA SER A 58 -0.02 -14.14 9.74
C SER A 58 -0.36 -15.32 8.83
N ILE A 59 -1.45 -15.22 8.06
CA ILE A 59 -1.85 -16.22 7.06
C ILE A 59 -0.72 -16.43 6.04
N PHE A 60 -0.14 -15.35 5.53
CA PHE A 60 0.97 -15.44 4.57
C PHE A 60 2.24 -16.00 5.19
N MET A 61 2.57 -15.65 6.43
CA MET A 61 3.72 -16.24 7.12
C MET A 61 3.55 -17.75 7.31
N LEU A 62 2.37 -18.20 7.76
CA LEU A 62 2.06 -19.62 7.95
C LEU A 62 2.00 -20.38 6.61
N GLY A 63 1.37 -19.81 5.58
CA GLY A 63 1.26 -20.44 4.26
C GLY A 63 2.57 -20.50 3.47
N THR A 64 3.59 -19.73 3.87
CA THR A 64 4.89 -19.68 3.19
C THR A 64 6.05 -20.21 4.03
N ILE A 65 5.77 -21.02 5.05
CA ILE A 65 6.80 -21.77 5.80
C ILE A 65 7.69 -22.55 4.81
N GLY A 66 9.01 -22.40 4.97
CA GLY A 66 10.01 -23.01 4.08
C GLY A 66 10.18 -22.35 2.70
N ARG A 67 9.34 -21.38 2.32
CA ARG A 67 9.36 -20.75 0.98
C ARG A 67 9.79 -19.28 1.03
N ARG A 68 11.06 -19.03 1.38
CA ARG A 68 11.62 -17.67 1.60
C ARG A 68 11.33 -16.69 0.45
N HIS A 69 11.45 -17.11 -0.81
CA HIS A 69 11.18 -16.25 -1.95
C HIS A 69 9.68 -15.89 -2.06
N ARG A 70 8.78 -16.88 -1.95
CA ARG A 70 7.33 -16.60 -2.01
C ARG A 70 6.90 -15.71 -0.85
N ARG A 71 7.42 -15.96 0.36
CA ARG A 71 7.17 -15.14 1.55
C ARG A 71 7.47 -13.66 1.26
N ARG A 72 8.63 -13.36 0.69
CA ARG A 72 9.01 -11.98 0.33
C ARG A 72 8.00 -11.32 -0.63
N LEU A 73 7.47 -12.07 -1.60
CA LEU A 73 6.48 -11.54 -2.54
C LEU A 73 5.12 -11.30 -1.88
N VAL A 74 4.58 -12.29 -1.16
CA VAL A 74 3.24 -12.17 -0.56
C VAL A 74 3.19 -11.16 0.57
N LEU A 75 4.29 -10.94 1.31
CA LEU A 75 4.34 -9.95 2.39
C LEU A 75 4.26 -8.50 1.89
N ALA A 76 4.48 -8.24 0.60
CA ALA A 76 4.27 -6.91 0.03
C ALA A 76 2.81 -6.44 0.16
N LEU A 77 1.85 -7.37 0.11
CA LEU A 77 0.42 -7.09 0.25
C LEU A 77 0.03 -6.54 1.64
N PRO A 78 0.30 -7.25 2.77
CA PRO A 78 0.00 -6.73 4.09
C PRO A 78 0.81 -5.46 4.40
N ILE A 79 2.04 -5.32 3.90
CA ILE A 79 2.80 -4.06 4.00
C ILE A 79 2.03 -2.91 3.33
N GLY A 80 1.48 -3.13 2.13
CA GLY A 80 0.61 -2.16 1.46
C GLY A 80 -0.63 -1.80 2.28
N MET A 81 -1.27 -2.79 2.91
CA MET A 81 -2.43 -2.55 3.78
C MET A 81 -2.07 -1.75 5.03
N PHE A 82 -0.90 -1.97 5.65
CA PHE A 82 -0.45 -1.11 6.75
C PHE A 82 -0.31 0.34 6.31
N TRP A 83 0.27 0.59 5.12
CA TRP A 83 0.36 1.94 4.57
C TRP A 83 -1.02 2.54 4.28
N HIS A 84 -1.98 1.74 3.78
CA HIS A 84 -3.36 2.18 3.63
C HIS A 84 -3.91 2.71 4.96
N LEU A 85 -3.80 1.95 6.06
CA LEU A 85 -4.32 2.37 7.37
C LEU A 85 -3.69 3.69 7.86
N VAL A 86 -2.40 3.89 7.60
CA VAL A 86 -1.68 5.11 7.97
C VAL A 86 -2.20 6.30 7.16
N PHE A 87 -2.24 6.18 5.83
CA PHE A 87 -2.61 7.28 4.93
C PHE A 87 -4.11 7.53 4.85
N ASP A 88 -4.92 6.54 5.23
CA ASP A 88 -6.35 6.69 5.39
C ASP A 88 -6.73 7.24 6.78
N GLY A 89 -5.77 7.38 7.69
CA GLY A 89 -6.04 7.92 9.02
C GLY A 89 -6.97 7.01 9.84
N ALA A 90 -6.98 5.70 9.57
CA ALA A 90 -7.82 4.75 10.30
C ALA A 90 -7.59 4.81 11.82
N TRP A 91 -6.34 5.11 12.22
CA TRP A 91 -5.91 5.29 13.60
C TRP A 91 -6.59 6.48 14.33
N MET A 92 -7.21 7.43 13.61
CA MET A 92 -7.97 8.52 14.22
C MET A 92 -9.28 8.05 14.85
N ASN A 93 -9.83 6.92 14.37
CA ASN A 93 -10.99 6.27 14.98
C ASN A 93 -10.51 5.05 15.79
N THR A 94 -10.10 5.31 17.04
CA THR A 94 -9.53 4.28 17.92
C THR A 94 -10.50 3.12 18.18
N GLN A 95 -11.82 3.36 18.14
CA GLN A 95 -12.80 2.30 18.34
C GLN A 95 -12.76 1.27 17.20
N ILE A 96 -12.72 1.71 15.95
CA ILE A 96 -12.67 0.78 14.81
C ILE A 96 -11.26 0.24 14.64
N PHE A 97 -10.24 1.08 14.80
CA PHE A 97 -8.85 0.70 14.60
C PHE A 97 -8.41 -0.47 15.48
N TRP A 98 -8.85 -0.49 16.75
CA TRP A 98 -8.52 -1.53 17.73
C TRP A 98 -9.57 -2.66 17.84
N TRP A 99 -10.58 -2.70 16.96
CA TRP A 99 -11.52 -3.82 16.94
C TRP A 99 -10.76 -5.15 16.82
N PRO A 100 -11.11 -6.20 17.60
CA PRO A 100 -12.28 -6.35 18.48
C PRO A 100 -12.07 -5.95 19.96
N VAL A 101 -10.92 -5.38 20.33
CA VAL A 101 -10.58 -5.07 21.75
C VAL A 101 -11.55 -4.03 22.35
N THR A 102 -12.06 -3.14 21.51
CA THR A 102 -12.92 -2.00 21.86
C THR A 102 -14.42 -2.30 21.81
N GLY A 103 -14.83 -3.50 21.41
CA GLY A 103 -16.24 -3.91 21.30
C GLY A 103 -16.51 -4.75 20.04
N LEU A 104 -17.65 -5.45 20.01
CA LEU A 104 -18.00 -6.41 18.94
C LEU A 104 -19.03 -5.88 17.93
N SER A 105 -19.74 -4.78 18.21
CA SER A 105 -20.79 -4.25 17.34
C SER A 105 -20.51 -2.81 16.90
N PHE A 106 -20.06 -2.63 15.66
CA PHE A 106 -20.01 -1.33 14.99
C PHE A 106 -20.90 -1.37 13.73
N ALA A 107 -22.18 -1.72 13.94
CA ALA A 107 -23.18 -1.73 12.89
C ALA A 107 -23.43 -0.28 12.42
N GLY A 108 -22.82 0.10 11.30
CA GLY A 108 -23.06 1.39 10.64
C GLY A 108 -21.88 2.35 10.58
N ALA A 109 -20.71 2.01 11.15
CA ALA A 109 -19.54 2.87 11.05
C ALA A 109 -18.82 2.68 9.71
N SER A 110 -19.22 3.41 8.67
CA SER A 110 -18.53 3.39 7.38
C SER A 110 -17.26 4.27 7.42
N MET A 111 -16.07 3.64 7.43
CA MET A 111 -14.79 4.33 7.23
C MET A 111 -14.29 4.23 5.79
N SER A 112 -15.19 4.25 4.80
CA SER A 112 -14.71 4.32 3.43
C SER A 112 -14.13 5.70 3.16
N ALA A 113 -12.96 5.77 2.54
CA ALA A 113 -12.40 7.03 2.04
C ALA A 113 -13.37 7.76 1.08
N SER A 114 -14.33 7.03 0.48
CA SER A 114 -15.42 7.57 -0.35
C SER A 114 -16.53 8.29 0.43
N ALA A 115 -16.61 8.10 1.75
CA ALA A 115 -17.54 8.82 2.63
C ALA A 115 -17.06 10.24 2.98
N ARG A 116 -15.82 10.61 2.59
CA ARG A 116 -15.28 11.96 2.78
C ARG A 116 -15.93 12.96 1.82
N SER A 117 -15.88 14.24 2.18
CA SER A 117 -16.37 15.31 1.31
C SER A 117 -15.63 15.28 -0.04
N PHE A 118 -16.37 15.52 -1.12
CA PHE A 118 -15.83 15.49 -2.48
C PHE A 118 -14.57 16.37 -2.65
N ASN A 119 -14.55 17.55 -2.00
CA ASN A 119 -13.41 18.47 -2.04
C ASN A 119 -12.14 17.87 -1.42
N LEU A 120 -12.27 17.16 -0.29
CA LEU A 120 -11.14 16.48 0.33
C LEU A 120 -10.66 15.31 -0.53
N VAL A 121 -11.60 14.57 -1.13
CA VAL A 121 -11.26 13.48 -2.07
C VAL A 121 -10.45 14.01 -3.23
N LEU A 122 -10.93 15.09 -3.88
CA LEU A 122 -10.26 15.71 -5.01
C LEU A 122 -8.87 16.23 -4.63
N LEU A 123 -8.75 16.92 -3.48
CA LEU A 123 -7.46 17.45 -3.00
C LEU A 123 -6.43 16.34 -2.83
N LEU A 124 -6.79 15.26 -2.14
CA LEU A 124 -5.90 14.13 -1.89
C LEU A 124 -5.57 13.36 -3.18
N GLU A 125 -6.52 13.22 -4.12
CA GLU A 125 -6.22 12.65 -5.44
C GLU A 125 -5.22 13.52 -6.22
N CYS A 126 -5.36 14.85 -6.19
CA CYS A 126 -4.40 15.78 -6.78
C CYS A 126 -3.02 15.65 -6.13
N LEU A 127 -2.96 15.57 -4.79
CA LEU A 127 -1.71 15.32 -4.08
C LEU A 127 -1.10 13.96 -4.46
N GLY A 128 -1.92 12.93 -4.54
CA GLY A 128 -1.52 11.59 -5.00
C GLY A 128 -0.93 11.62 -6.40
N PHE A 129 -1.53 12.37 -7.31
CA PHE A 129 -1.02 12.58 -8.66
C PHE A 129 0.35 13.28 -8.64
N VAL A 130 0.51 14.37 -7.88
CA VAL A 130 1.79 15.08 -7.74
C VAL A 130 2.88 14.14 -7.19
N VAL A 131 2.55 13.37 -6.16
CA VAL A 131 3.45 12.38 -5.54
C VAL A 131 3.84 11.29 -6.54
N LEU A 132 2.89 10.78 -7.33
CA LEU A 132 3.16 9.82 -8.40
C LEU A 132 4.06 10.40 -9.49
N CYS A 133 3.80 11.62 -9.95
CA CYS A 133 4.65 12.30 -10.93
C CYS A 133 6.07 12.50 -10.40
N TRP A 134 6.21 12.89 -9.13
CA TRP A 134 7.50 13.02 -8.48
C TRP A 134 8.23 11.67 -8.38
N ALA A 135 7.54 10.62 -7.90
CA ALA A 135 8.08 9.27 -7.80
C ALA A 135 8.51 8.74 -9.18
N TRP A 136 7.68 8.96 -10.20
CA TRP A 136 7.95 8.56 -11.58
C TRP A 136 9.25 9.17 -12.12
N ARG A 137 9.45 10.47 -11.89
CA ARG A 137 10.68 11.17 -12.28
C ARG A 137 11.89 10.66 -11.49
N ARG A 138 11.76 10.48 -10.17
CA ARG A 138 12.84 9.98 -9.30
C ARG A 138 13.27 8.56 -9.63
N MET A 139 12.33 7.70 -10.00
CA MET A 139 12.59 6.31 -10.41
C MET A 139 13.06 6.17 -11.86
N GLY A 140 13.23 7.29 -12.59
CA GLY A 140 13.72 7.26 -13.97
C GLY A 140 12.80 6.48 -14.94
N LEU A 141 11.51 6.36 -14.61
CA LEU A 141 10.52 5.61 -15.41
C LEU A 141 10.15 6.32 -16.73
N THR A 142 10.72 7.50 -16.98
CA THR A 142 10.74 8.14 -18.31
C THR A 142 11.49 7.29 -19.34
N SER A 143 12.47 6.48 -18.91
CA SER A 143 13.14 5.51 -19.78
C SER A 143 12.23 4.33 -20.09
N SER A 144 12.08 4.02 -21.38
CA SER A 144 11.26 2.89 -21.86
C SER A 144 11.76 1.54 -21.34
N ALA A 145 13.08 1.38 -21.15
CA ALA A 145 13.70 0.18 -20.61
C ALA A 145 13.34 -0.03 -19.13
N ARG A 146 13.51 1.01 -18.30
CA ARG A 146 13.17 0.97 -16.87
C ARG A 146 11.67 0.80 -16.65
N ARG A 147 10.84 1.44 -17.48
CA ARG A 147 9.39 1.23 -17.47
C ARG A 147 9.01 -0.22 -17.79
N ARG A 148 9.64 -0.83 -18.79
CA ARG A 148 9.38 -2.23 -19.16
C ARG A 148 9.83 -3.19 -18.05
N LEU A 149 10.96 -2.93 -17.40
CA LEU A 149 11.42 -3.69 -16.24
C LEU A 149 10.41 -3.62 -15.09
N PHE A 150 9.95 -2.42 -14.74
CA PHE A 150 8.96 -2.20 -13.68
C PHE A 150 7.63 -2.88 -13.98
N ILE A 151 7.09 -2.74 -15.20
CA ILE A 151 5.83 -3.39 -15.59
C ILE A 151 5.95 -4.91 -15.60
N ARG A 152 7.11 -5.47 -15.96
CA ARG A 152 7.28 -6.93 -16.05
C ARG A 152 7.56 -7.57 -14.70
N THR A 153 8.36 -6.92 -13.85
CA THR A 153 8.92 -7.53 -12.64
C THR A 153 8.48 -6.87 -11.34
N GLY A 154 7.89 -5.67 -11.41
CA GLY A 154 7.54 -4.86 -10.24
C GLY A 154 8.75 -4.30 -9.47
N ARG A 155 9.96 -4.48 -10.00
CA ARG A 155 11.21 -4.06 -9.38
C ARG A 155 11.72 -2.78 -10.01
N LEU A 156 12.39 -1.98 -9.19
CA LEU A 156 13.11 -0.80 -9.62
C LEU A 156 14.54 -1.17 -9.99
N ASP A 157 15.09 -0.40 -10.93
CA ASP A 157 16.45 -0.60 -11.39
C ASP A 157 17.45 -0.43 -10.23
N ARG A 158 18.39 -1.37 -10.12
CA ARG A 158 19.36 -1.44 -9.02
C ARG A 158 20.24 -0.20 -8.97
N GLU A 159 20.55 0.40 -10.12
CA GLU A 159 21.35 1.62 -10.21
C GLU A 159 20.73 2.84 -9.51
N ILE A 160 19.41 2.83 -9.28
CA ILE A 160 18.70 3.92 -8.60
C ILE A 160 18.51 3.62 -7.10
N THR A 161 18.45 2.33 -6.75
CA THR A 161 18.28 1.88 -5.35
C THR A 161 19.62 1.79 -4.62
N ASP A 162 20.71 1.56 -5.35
CA ASP A 162 22.06 1.46 -4.83
C ASP A 162 23.05 2.31 -5.66
N PRO A 163 23.34 3.55 -5.25
CA PRO A 163 24.25 4.43 -5.98
C PRO A 163 25.73 4.00 -5.93
N GLN A 164 26.07 2.93 -5.20
CA GLN A 164 27.45 2.47 -4.98
C GLN A 164 28.11 1.77 -6.18
N THR A 165 27.37 1.42 -7.24
CA THR A 165 27.94 0.78 -8.43
C THR A 165 28.58 1.76 -9.44
N LYS A 166 28.58 3.06 -9.14
CA LYS A 166 29.40 4.04 -9.88
C LYS A 166 30.78 4.18 -9.24
N ASN A 167 31.62 3.17 -9.34
CA ASN A 167 33.06 3.36 -9.26
C ASN A 167 33.71 2.56 -10.38
N TYR A 168 34.34 3.33 -11.28
CA TYR A 168 35.19 2.88 -12.37
C TYR A 168 36.41 2.11 -11.86
#